data_AF-A0A059FNU3-F1
#
_entry.id   AF-A0A059FNU3-F1
#
_cell.length_a   1.000
_cell.length_b   1.000
_cell.length_c   1.000
_cell.angle_alpha   90.00
_cell.angle_beta   90.00
_cell.angle_gamma   90.00
#
_symmetry.space_group_name_H-M   'P 1'
#
loop_
_entity.id
_entity.type
_entity.pdbx_description
1 polymer ?
#
loop_
_entity_poly.entity_id
_entity_poly.type
_entity_poly.pdbx_seq_one_letter_code
_entity_poly.pdbx_strand_id
1 'polypeptide(L)'
;MSQAYPLAATVKDALKPGVKAARTRAEAEELAGALVVESLHTEWLSLSDADATEQMAANSGGVAHGFLQRYEDDKGAPVLAVTFWRLVKAAKAKKPAPAKAAKPAPEGDDHTDDLYFRSGRTKPSRKRFVDPRQMDLFETPPEA
;
A
#
# COMPACT_ATOMS: atom_id res chain seq x y z
N MET A 1 -10.69 10.76 -1.52
CA MET A 1 -11.41 10.07 -2.61
C MET A 1 -10.81 8.68 -2.75
N SER A 2 -11.50 7.64 -2.30
CA SER A 2 -11.03 6.25 -2.42
C SER A 2 -11.58 5.62 -3.71
N GLN A 3 -10.71 4.99 -4.49
CA GLN A 3 -11.12 4.27 -5.70
C GLN A 3 -11.79 2.95 -5.33
N ALA A 4 -12.88 2.60 -6.00
CA ALA A 4 -13.58 1.33 -5.86
C ALA A 4 -13.72 0.69 -7.24
N TYR A 5 -13.49 -0.62 -7.30
CA TYR A 5 -13.41 -1.36 -8.55
C TYR A 5 -14.62 -2.29 -8.70
N PRO A 6 -15.25 -2.34 -9.88
CA PRO A 6 -16.41 -3.20 -10.11
C PRO A 6 -16.01 -4.69 -10.03
N LEU A 7 -16.95 -5.53 -9.60
CA LEU A 7 -16.79 -6.98 -9.59
C LEU A 7 -17.46 -7.58 -10.83
N ALA A 8 -16.69 -8.23 -11.70
CA ALA A 8 -17.20 -8.76 -12.95
C ALA A 8 -16.41 -9.99 -13.45
N ALA A 9 -17.06 -10.83 -14.25
CA ALA A 9 -16.37 -11.95 -14.91
C ALA A 9 -15.60 -11.50 -16.17
N THR A 10 -16.11 -10.47 -16.85
CA THR A 10 -15.58 -9.90 -18.09
C THR A 10 -15.63 -8.37 -18.04
N VAL A 11 -14.84 -7.69 -18.87
CA VAL A 11 -14.86 -6.21 -18.93
C VAL A 11 -16.20 -5.67 -19.36
N LYS A 12 -16.85 -6.33 -20.33
CA LYS A 12 -18.19 -5.90 -20.79
C LYS A 12 -19.21 -5.93 -19.65
N ASP A 13 -19.04 -6.83 -18.69
CA ASP A 13 -19.87 -6.86 -17.50
C ASP A 13 -19.46 -5.78 -16.49
N ALA A 14 -18.17 -5.46 -16.38
CA ALA A 14 -17.66 -4.40 -15.50
C ALA A 14 -18.15 -2.99 -15.91
N LEU A 15 -18.37 -2.76 -17.20
CA LEU A 15 -18.84 -1.49 -17.76
C LEU A 15 -20.35 -1.25 -17.58
N LYS A 16 -21.11 -2.24 -17.11
CA LYS A 16 -22.56 -2.09 -16.94
C LYS A 16 -22.88 -1.20 -15.74
N PRO A 17 -23.92 -0.35 -15.82
CA PRO A 17 -24.35 0.44 -14.68
C PRO A 17 -24.90 -0.46 -13.57
N GLY A 18 -24.63 -0.09 -12.30
CA GLY A 18 -25.18 -0.78 -11.13
C GLY A 18 -24.40 -2.01 -10.65
N VAL A 19 -23.20 -2.26 -11.20
CA VAL A 19 -22.32 -3.33 -10.74
C VAL A 19 -21.78 -2.98 -9.35
N LYS A 20 -21.77 -3.98 -8.45
CA LYS A 20 -21.17 -3.84 -7.12
C LYS A 20 -19.69 -3.53 -7.27
N ALA A 21 -19.18 -2.62 -6.44
CA ALA A 21 -17.78 -2.24 -6.44
C ALA A 21 -17.18 -2.41 -5.05
N ALA A 22 -15.90 -2.79 -5.00
CA ALA A 22 -15.14 -2.97 -3.77
C ALA A 22 -13.79 -2.29 -3.88
N ARG A 23 -13.32 -1.74 -2.76
CA ARG A 23 -12.00 -1.09 -2.68
C ARG A 23 -10.90 -2.11 -2.44
N THR A 24 -11.20 -3.10 -1.62
CA THR A 24 -10.25 -4.13 -1.20
C THR A 24 -10.68 -5.50 -1.67
N ARG A 25 -9.71 -6.43 -1.72
CA ARG A 25 -9.99 -7.83 -2.03
C ARG A 25 -10.94 -8.47 -1.02
N ALA A 26 -10.79 -8.19 0.27
CA ALA A 26 -11.64 -8.76 1.32
C ALA A 26 -13.10 -8.35 1.14
N GLU A 27 -13.34 -7.06 0.91
CA GLU A 27 -14.67 -6.53 0.57
C GLU A 27 -15.21 -7.13 -0.73
N ALA A 28 -14.34 -7.32 -1.74
CA ALA A 28 -14.74 -7.97 -2.98
C ALA A 28 -15.17 -9.43 -2.76
N GLU A 29 -14.49 -10.17 -1.90
CA GLU A 29 -14.83 -11.55 -1.56
C GLU A 29 -16.16 -11.63 -0.79
N GLU A 30 -16.43 -10.71 0.12
CA GLU A 30 -17.72 -10.60 0.81
C GLU A 30 -18.87 -10.32 -0.17
N LEU A 31 -18.65 -9.45 -1.16
CA LEU A 31 -19.66 -9.11 -2.16
C LEU A 31 -19.85 -10.17 -3.25
N ALA A 32 -18.83 -11.01 -3.51
CA ALA A 32 -18.82 -12.05 -4.53
C ALA A 32 -19.63 -13.30 -4.14
N GLY A 33 -19.85 -13.54 -2.84
CA GLY A 33 -20.67 -14.63 -2.32
C GLY A 33 -20.13 -16.01 -2.72
N ALA A 34 -20.75 -16.65 -3.72
CA ALA A 34 -20.37 -17.98 -4.20
C ALA A 34 -19.26 -17.98 -5.28
N LEU A 35 -18.91 -16.81 -5.81
CA LEU A 35 -17.84 -16.64 -6.79
C LEU A 35 -16.53 -16.30 -6.09
N VAL A 36 -15.42 -16.76 -6.65
CA VAL A 36 -14.08 -16.47 -6.13
C VAL A 36 -13.52 -15.26 -6.87
N VAL A 37 -13.01 -14.29 -6.10
CA VAL A 37 -12.22 -13.19 -6.65
C VAL A 37 -10.84 -13.72 -7.00
N GLU A 38 -10.50 -13.77 -8.30
CA GLU A 38 -9.20 -14.24 -8.77
C GLU A 38 -8.11 -13.22 -8.46
N SER A 39 -8.23 -12.02 -9.04
CA SER A 39 -7.33 -10.89 -8.81
C SER A 39 -7.93 -9.61 -9.40
N LEU A 40 -7.29 -8.48 -9.10
CA LEU A 40 -7.58 -7.21 -9.78
C LEU A 40 -6.96 -7.27 -11.18
N HIS A 41 -7.80 -7.21 -12.20
CA HIS A 41 -7.39 -7.24 -13.60
C HIS A 41 -7.57 -5.86 -14.25
N THR A 42 -6.61 -5.49 -15.10
CA THR A 42 -6.72 -4.34 -15.99
C THR A 42 -6.73 -4.83 -17.43
N GLU A 43 -7.76 -4.48 -18.17
CA GLU A 43 -7.91 -4.82 -19.59
C GLU A 43 -8.00 -3.54 -20.42
N TRP A 44 -7.48 -3.58 -21.64
CA TRP A 44 -7.34 -2.44 -22.52
C TRP A 44 -8.33 -2.56 -23.67
N LEU A 45 -9.21 -1.57 -23.83
CA LEU A 45 -10.17 -1.49 -24.93
C LEU A 45 -9.85 -0.31 -25.83
N SER A 46 -9.55 -0.60 -27.09
CA SER A 46 -9.59 0.38 -28.16
C SER A 46 -11.05 0.61 -28.55
N LEU A 47 -11.52 1.84 -28.36
CA LEU A 47 -12.89 2.27 -28.66
C LEU A 47 -12.83 3.46 -29.63
N SER A 48 -13.97 3.86 -30.20
CA SER A 48 -14.05 5.14 -30.90
C SER A 48 -14.05 6.30 -29.89
N ASP A 49 -13.70 7.52 -30.31
CA ASP A 49 -13.70 8.69 -29.42
C ASP A 49 -15.09 8.99 -28.82
N ALA A 50 -16.14 8.77 -29.60
CA ALA A 50 -17.51 8.94 -29.13
C ALA A 50 -17.84 7.93 -28.02
N ASP A 51 -17.56 6.65 -28.25
CA ASP A 51 -17.85 5.60 -27.27
C ASP A 51 -16.99 5.76 -26.01
N ALA A 52 -15.73 6.18 -26.15
CA ALA A 52 -14.83 6.38 -25.02
C ALA A 52 -15.30 7.54 -24.12
N THR A 53 -15.78 8.63 -24.71
CA THR A 53 -16.29 9.77 -23.94
C THR A 53 -17.63 9.45 -23.27
N GLU A 54 -18.53 8.73 -23.94
CA GLU A 54 -19.78 8.25 -23.36
C GLU A 54 -19.55 7.33 -22.16
N GLN A 55 -18.62 6.37 -22.29
CA GLN A 55 -18.29 5.45 -21.20
C GLN A 55 -17.63 6.13 -20.00
N MET A 56 -16.78 7.14 -20.25
CA MET A 56 -16.21 7.95 -19.18
C MET A 56 -17.28 8.78 -18.48
N ALA A 57 -18.17 9.44 -19.25
CA ALA A 57 -19.25 10.27 -18.72
C ALA A 57 -20.24 9.47 -17.88
N ALA A 58 -20.65 8.29 -18.35
CA ALA A 58 -21.58 7.39 -17.65
C ALA A 58 -21.05 6.93 -16.29
N ASN A 59 -19.72 6.82 -16.14
CA ASN A 59 -19.08 6.30 -14.93
C ASN A 59 -18.58 7.38 -13.96
N SER A 60 -18.58 8.66 -14.35
CA SER A 60 -18.20 9.78 -13.48
C SER A 60 -19.05 9.91 -12.21
N GLY A 61 -20.31 9.45 -12.25
CA GLY A 61 -21.29 9.60 -11.15
C GLY A 61 -21.53 8.32 -10.33
N GLY A 62 -20.81 7.23 -10.59
CA GLY A 62 -21.04 5.92 -9.95
C GLY A 62 -20.25 5.70 -8.66
N VAL A 63 -20.66 4.68 -7.89
CA VAL A 63 -19.96 4.22 -6.65
C VAL A 63 -18.53 3.75 -6.94
N ALA A 64 -18.28 3.26 -8.17
CA ALA A 64 -16.97 2.86 -8.66
C ALA A 64 -16.22 4.06 -9.25
N HIS A 65 -15.46 4.77 -8.41
CA HIS A 65 -14.60 5.85 -8.88
C HIS A 65 -13.20 5.34 -9.26
N GLY A 66 -12.70 5.75 -10.43
CA GLY A 66 -11.31 5.56 -10.85
C GLY A 66 -10.96 4.22 -11.49
N PHE A 67 -11.95 3.37 -11.79
CA PHE A 67 -11.73 2.08 -12.46
C PHE A 67 -11.51 2.20 -13.97
N LEU A 68 -11.87 3.36 -14.55
CA LEU A 68 -11.66 3.71 -15.95
C LEU A 68 -10.61 4.80 -16.08
N GLN A 69 -9.63 4.55 -16.94
CA GLN A 69 -8.60 5.52 -17.31
C GLN A 69 -8.51 5.60 -18.83
N ARG A 70 -8.50 6.82 -19.36
CA ARG A 70 -8.33 7.07 -20.80
C ARG A 70 -6.86 7.31 -21.11
N TYR A 71 -6.41 6.64 -22.16
CA TYR A 71 -5.09 6.71 -22.75
C TYR A 71 -5.24 6.93 -24.25
N GLU A 72 -4.11 7.14 -24.92
CA GLU A 72 -3.98 7.24 -26.37
C GLU A 72 -3.01 6.16 -26.84
N ASP A 73 -3.35 5.51 -27.95
CA ASP A 73 -2.48 4.55 -28.64
C ASP A 73 -1.40 5.30 -29.46
N ASP A 74 -0.43 4.58 -30.01
CA ASP A 74 0.66 5.13 -30.84
C ASP A 74 0.17 5.93 -32.06
N LYS A 75 -1.11 5.76 -32.43
CA LYS A 75 -1.77 6.43 -33.55
C LYS A 75 -2.68 7.58 -33.11
N GLY A 76 -2.69 7.94 -31.83
CA GLY A 76 -3.58 8.96 -31.26
C GLY A 76 -5.04 8.51 -31.11
N ALA A 77 -5.31 7.21 -31.25
CA ALA A 77 -6.65 6.67 -31.03
C ALA A 77 -6.90 6.45 -29.52
N PRO A 78 -8.11 6.69 -29.01
CA PRO A 78 -8.41 6.53 -27.59
C PRO A 78 -8.40 5.06 -27.17
N VAL A 79 -7.75 4.79 -26.05
CA VAL A 79 -7.71 3.48 -25.39
C VAL A 79 -8.21 3.63 -23.97
N LEU A 80 -9.15 2.78 -23.56
CA LEU A 80 -9.65 2.74 -22.19
C LEU A 80 -9.00 1.59 -21.44
N ALA A 81 -8.34 1.89 -20.33
CA ALA A 81 -7.92 0.92 -19.34
C ALA A 81 -9.06 0.72 -18.34
N VAL A 82 -9.60 -0.50 -18.28
CA VAL A 82 -10.68 -0.89 -17.37
C VAL A 82 -10.10 -1.81 -16.30
N THR A 83 -10.11 -1.36 -15.06
CA THR A 83 -9.62 -2.12 -13.91
C THR A 83 -10.79 -2.68 -13.11
N PHE A 84 -10.85 -3.99 -12.87
CA PHE A 84 -11.98 -4.64 -12.21
C PHE A 84 -11.54 -5.89 -11.42
N TRP A 85 -12.32 -6.25 -10.40
CA TRP A 85 -12.15 -7.50 -9.67
C TRP A 85 -12.70 -8.65 -10.51
N ARG A 86 -11.83 -9.54 -10.97
CA ARG A 86 -12.25 -10.65 -11.83
C ARG A 86 -12.86 -11.77 -11.01
N LEU A 87 -14.12 -12.08 -11.30
CA LEU A 87 -14.86 -13.16 -10.68
C LEU A 87 -14.76 -14.44 -11.51
N VAL A 88 -14.38 -15.53 -10.86
CA VAL A 88 -14.32 -16.86 -11.47
C VAL A 88 -15.09 -17.88 -10.62
N LYS A 89 -15.59 -18.94 -11.26
CA LYS A 89 -16.15 -20.08 -10.52
C LYS A 89 -15.04 -20.72 -9.68
N ALA A 90 -15.34 -21.10 -8.44
CA ALA A 90 -14.37 -21.69 -7.51
C ALA A 90 -13.57 -22.87 -8.11
N ALA A 91 -14.19 -23.68 -8.97
CA ALA A 91 -13.54 -24.80 -9.65
C ALA A 91 -12.45 -24.39 -10.66
N LYS A 92 -12.45 -23.13 -11.13
CA LYS A 92 -11.44 -22.57 -12.06
C LYS A 92 -10.50 -21.58 -11.39
N ALA A 93 -10.70 -21.26 -10.11
CA ALA A 93 -9.83 -20.35 -9.39
C ALA A 93 -8.45 -20.99 -9.24
N LYS A 94 -7.45 -20.46 -9.94
CA LYS A 94 -6.06 -20.76 -9.62
C LYS A 94 -5.81 -20.21 -8.21
N LYS A 95 -5.49 -21.10 -7.27
CA LYS A 95 -5.04 -20.68 -5.94
C LYS A 95 -3.87 -19.71 -6.15
N PRO A 96 -3.91 -18.48 -5.62
CA PRO A 96 -2.76 -17.60 -5.71
C PRO A 96 -1.59 -18.38 -5.11
N ALA A 97 -0.47 -18.45 -5.85
CA ALA A 97 0.73 -19.06 -5.32
C ALA A 97 0.99 -18.38 -3.98
N PRO A 98 1.16 -19.14 -2.87
CA PRO A 98 1.52 -18.51 -1.61
C PRO A 98 2.76 -17.67 -1.92
N ALA A 99 2.71 -16.38 -1.56
CA ALA A 99 3.90 -15.55 -1.58
C ALA A 99 4.96 -16.40 -0.86
N LYS A 100 6.02 -16.80 -1.59
CA LYS A 100 7.11 -17.54 -0.97
C LYS A 100 7.50 -16.67 0.21
N ALA A 101 7.28 -17.17 1.43
CA ALA A 101 7.79 -16.51 2.61
C ALA A 101 9.27 -16.30 2.31
N ALA A 102 9.65 -15.05 2.09
CA ALA A 102 11.05 -14.69 2.10
C ALA A 102 11.55 -15.29 3.41
N LYS A 103 12.53 -16.19 3.34
CA LYS A 103 13.24 -16.64 4.53
C LYS A 103 13.56 -15.36 5.32
N PRO A 104 13.28 -15.29 6.63
CA PRO A 104 13.58 -14.09 7.40
C PRO A 104 15.04 -13.75 7.13
N ALA A 105 15.26 -12.65 6.41
CA ALA A 105 16.58 -12.05 6.38
C ALA A 105 16.87 -11.66 7.83
N PRO A 106 18.09 -11.88 8.34
CA PRO A 106 18.42 -11.45 9.69
C PRO A 106 18.06 -9.97 9.83
N GLU A 107 17.19 -9.69 10.81
CA GLU A 107 16.69 -8.37 11.16
C GLU A 107 17.89 -7.45 11.42
N GLY A 108 18.16 -6.60 10.44
CA GLY A 108 18.95 -5.39 10.58
C GLY A 108 18.10 -4.30 9.98
N ASP A 109 17.05 -3.93 10.69
CA ASP A 109 16.28 -2.74 10.36
C ASP A 109 17.25 -1.54 10.34
N ASP A 110 17.62 -1.12 9.14
CA ASP A 110 18.19 0.21 8.90
C ASP A 110 17.05 1.23 8.99
N HIS A 111 16.46 1.34 10.19
CA HIS A 111 15.52 2.40 10.51
C HIS A 111 16.33 3.68 10.59
N THR A 112 16.26 4.49 9.54
CA THR A 112 16.89 5.82 9.47
C THR A 112 16.45 6.77 10.59
N ASP A 113 15.37 6.45 11.31
CA ASP A 113 14.88 7.20 12.47
C ASP A 113 15.41 6.71 13.83
N ASP A 114 16.04 5.54 13.90
CA ASP A 114 16.52 5.00 15.19
C ASP A 114 17.90 5.56 15.59
N LEU A 115 18.47 6.46 14.76
CA LEU A 115 19.67 7.22 15.09
C LEU A 115 19.46 8.19 16.27
N TYR A 116 18.23 8.65 16.49
CA TYR A 116 17.91 9.59 17.56
C TYR A 116 17.51 8.92 18.89
N PHE A 117 17.16 7.62 18.89
CA PHE A 117 16.71 6.90 20.09
C PHE A 117 17.74 5.90 20.66
N ARG A 118 18.96 5.86 20.10
CA ARG A 118 20.11 5.21 20.77
C ARG A 118 20.56 6.06 21.96
N SER A 119 19.71 6.01 22.98
CA SER A 119 19.96 6.40 24.35
C SER A 119 21.38 5.98 24.77
N GLY A 120 22.01 6.91 25.47
CA GLY A 120 23.42 6.89 25.79
C GLY A 120 23.91 5.53 26.26
N ARG A 121 24.85 4.99 25.49
CA ARG A 121 25.85 4.07 26.02
C ARG A 121 26.62 4.83 27.09
N THR A 122 26.13 4.80 28.33
CA THR A 122 26.85 5.35 29.47
C THR A 122 28.13 4.54 29.62
N LYS A 123 29.24 5.12 29.16
CA LYS A 123 30.58 4.56 29.38
C LYS A 123 30.74 4.48 30.90
N PRO A 124 31.18 3.35 31.50
CA PRO A 124 31.41 3.32 32.93
C PRO A 124 32.43 4.41 33.27
N SER A 125 31.99 5.37 34.08
CA SER A 125 32.85 6.45 34.56
C SER A 125 34.04 5.80 35.26
N ARG A 126 35.27 6.09 34.78
CA ARG A 126 36.47 5.65 35.48
C ARG A 126 36.44 6.30 36.86
N LYS A 127 36.47 5.51 37.93
CA LYS A 127 36.68 6.02 39.29
C LYS A 127 37.95 6.86 39.26
N ARG A 128 37.81 8.18 39.44
CA ARG A 128 38.95 9.08 39.58
C ARG A 128 39.62 8.73 40.90
N PHE A 129 40.92 8.44 40.86
CA PHE A 129 41.71 8.35 42.08
C PHE A 129 41.79 9.75 42.68
N VAL A 130 41.22 9.92 43.87
CA VAL A 130 41.21 11.18 44.61
C VAL A 130 42.45 11.16 45.51
N ASP A 131 43.36 12.11 45.31
CA ASP A 131 44.56 12.23 46.14
C ASP A 131 44.14 12.66 47.56
N PRO A 132 44.52 11.94 48.63
CA PRO A 132 44.17 12.31 50.00
C PRO A 132 44.60 13.73 50.41
N ARG A 133 45.63 14.30 49.75
CA ARG A 133 46.12 15.66 50.04
C ARG A 133 45.30 16.77 49.37
N GLN A 134 44.26 16.42 48.61
CA GLN A 134 43.45 17.41 47.90
C GLN A 134 42.65 18.34 48.85
N MET A 135 42.45 17.94 50.11
CA MET A 135 41.81 18.78 51.13
C MET A 135 42.77 19.80 51.77
N ASP A 136 44.09 19.58 51.70
CA ASP A 136 45.10 20.52 52.23
C ASP A 136 45.25 21.77 51.34
N LEU A 137 44.63 21.78 50.16
CA LEU A 137 44.53 22.97 49.30
C LEU A 137 43.56 24.02 49.85
N PHE A 138 42.75 23.66 50.83
CA PHE A 138 41.90 24.59 51.57
C PHE A 138 42.57 24.87 52.91
N GLU A 139 43.47 25.86 52.94
CA GLU A 139 43.99 26.38 54.21
C GLU A 139 42.79 26.86 55.04
N THR A 140 42.62 26.29 56.24
CA THR A 140 41.64 26.77 57.21
C THR A 140 41.96 28.23 57.56
N PRO A 141 41.00 29.17 57.44
CA PRO A 141 41.27 30.56 57.75
C PRO A 141 41.63 30.69 59.24
N PRO A 142 42.52 31.63 59.60
CA PRO A 142 42.96 31.80 60.98
C PRO A 142 41.77 32.20 61.87
N GLU A 143 41.60 31.45 62.95
CA GLU A 143 40.64 31.68 64.03
C GLU A 143 40.91 33.07 64.64
N ALA A 144 39.86 33.89 64.75
CA ALA A 144 39.89 35.22 65.37
C ALA A 144 39.17 35.19 66.72
#